data_AF-A0A7Z9GN82-F1
#
_entry.id   AF-A0A7Z9GN82-F1
#
_cell.length_a   1.000
_cell.length_b   1.000
_cell.length_c   1.000
_cell.angle_alpha   90.00
_cell.angle_beta   90.00
_cell.angle_gamma   90.00
#
_symmetry.space_group_name_H-M   'P 1'
#
loop_
_entity.id
_entity.type
_entity.pdbx_description
1 polymer ?
#
loop_
_entity_poly.entity_id
_entity_poly.type
_entity_poly.pdbx_seq_one_letter_code
_entity_poly.pdbx_strand_id
1 'polypeptide(L)'
;MFFVSIIVCFVASCAPIVTSENAGDHESAIEVRLVEVGKDDPMPFANLLDHPYEFYPRELTQLARTLEYSVPGVIGWDPAQPVFAEAIIAKLVPLMKNKLEEASALQKIAFAVTSSRGTTTGDVFVMAGKLHWR
;
A
#
# COMPACT_ATOMS: atom_id res chain seq x y z
N MET A 1 -32.04 -32.39 -50.54
CA MET A 1 -30.59 -32.09 -50.63
C MET A 1 -30.32 -31.03 -49.57
N PHE A 2 -29.79 -31.44 -48.42
CA PHE A 2 -29.77 -30.64 -47.20
C PHE A 2 -28.51 -29.79 -47.12
N PHE A 3 -28.71 -28.48 -46.96
CA PHE A 3 -27.67 -27.52 -46.60
C PHE A 3 -27.23 -27.78 -45.15
N VAL A 4 -25.93 -27.95 -44.92
CA VAL A 4 -25.34 -27.98 -43.58
C VAL A 4 -24.34 -26.84 -43.48
N SER A 5 -24.76 -25.77 -42.81
CA SER A 5 -23.88 -24.75 -42.24
C SER A 5 -23.05 -25.38 -41.13
N ILE A 6 -21.73 -25.48 -41.31
CA ILE A 6 -20.81 -25.79 -40.21
C ILE A 6 -20.32 -24.47 -39.65
N ILE A 7 -20.85 -24.12 -38.47
CA ILE A 7 -20.33 -23.05 -37.62
C ILE A 7 -18.99 -23.54 -37.09
N VAL A 8 -17.89 -22.97 -37.60
CA VAL A 8 -16.55 -23.17 -37.04
C VAL A 8 -16.47 -22.31 -35.79
N CYS A 9 -16.75 -22.91 -34.63
CA CYS A 9 -16.47 -22.30 -33.33
C CYS A 9 -14.93 -22.22 -33.16
N PHE A 10 -14.37 -21.05 -33.43
CA PHE A 10 -13.03 -20.65 -33.01
C PHE A 10 -13.01 -20.60 -31.48
N VAL A 11 -12.64 -21.70 -30.84
CA VAL A 11 -12.31 -21.69 -29.41
C VAL A 11 -10.89 -21.15 -29.32
N ALA A 12 -10.78 -19.82 -29.22
CA ALA A 12 -9.57 -19.16 -28.75
C ALA A 12 -9.32 -19.60 -27.30
N SER A 13 -8.59 -20.70 -27.15
CA SER A 13 -8.01 -21.11 -25.87
C SER A 13 -6.97 -20.06 -25.49
N CYS A 14 -7.40 -19.04 -24.74
CA CYS A 14 -6.50 -18.22 -23.95
C CYS A 14 -6.06 -19.06 -22.75
N ALA A 15 -5.18 -20.03 -22.99
CA ALA A 15 -4.35 -20.56 -21.92
C ALA A 15 -3.37 -19.43 -21.54
N PRO A 16 -3.33 -18.98 -20.26
CA PRO A 16 -2.30 -18.04 -19.86
C PRO A 16 -0.95 -18.74 -20.00
N ILE A 17 -0.15 -18.25 -20.95
CA ILE A 17 1.25 -18.61 -21.06
C ILE A 17 1.92 -18.05 -19.81
N VAL A 18 2.30 -18.94 -18.89
CA VAL A 18 3.22 -18.62 -17.80
C VAL A 18 4.61 -18.53 -18.42
N THR A 19 4.97 -17.35 -18.93
CA THR A 19 6.38 -17.04 -19.18
C THR A 19 7.02 -16.80 -17.82
N SER A 20 7.69 -17.83 -17.30
CA SER A 20 8.70 -17.72 -16.25
C SER A 20 9.91 -16.99 -16.85
N GLU A 21 9.88 -15.66 -16.85
CA GLU A 21 11.08 -14.86 -17.01
C GLU A 21 11.79 -14.75 -15.66
N ASN A 22 12.98 -15.35 -15.61
CA ASN A 22 14.04 -15.24 -14.62
C ASN A 22 13.71 -14.56 -13.28
N ALA A 23 13.85 -15.34 -12.20
CA ALA A 23 14.05 -14.85 -10.84
C ALA A 23 15.29 -13.95 -10.76
N GLY A 24 15.14 -12.68 -11.13
CA GLY A 24 15.97 -11.59 -10.64
C GLY A 24 15.51 -11.26 -9.23
N ASP A 25 16.45 -10.92 -8.35
CA ASP A 25 16.15 -10.39 -7.01
C ASP A 25 14.96 -9.43 -7.09
N HIS A 26 13.82 -9.83 -6.55
CA HIS A 26 12.64 -8.95 -6.47
C HIS A 26 12.96 -7.86 -5.45
N GLU A 27 13.68 -6.83 -5.89
CA GLU A 27 13.95 -5.65 -5.10
C GLU A 27 12.60 -5.03 -4.73
N SER A 28 12.34 -4.97 -3.43
CA SER A 28 11.14 -4.34 -2.89
C SER A 28 11.13 -2.86 -3.27
N ALA A 29 10.13 -2.43 -4.02
CA ALA A 29 9.95 -1.04 -4.41
C ALA A 29 9.12 -0.30 -3.35
N ILE A 30 9.59 0.89 -2.95
CA ILE A 30 8.90 1.76 -2.00
C ILE A 30 8.67 3.11 -2.67
N GLU A 31 7.41 3.51 -2.76
CA GLU A 31 7.00 4.83 -3.21
C GLU A 31 6.33 5.58 -2.05
N VAL A 32 6.75 6.81 -1.80
CA VAL A 32 6.13 7.71 -0.82
C VAL A 32 5.98 9.09 -1.44
N ARG A 33 4.76 9.62 -1.47
CA ARG A 33 4.44 10.89 -2.13
C ARG A 33 3.45 11.72 -1.34
N LEU A 34 3.51 13.03 -1.53
CA LEU A 34 2.50 13.96 -1.03
C LEU A 34 1.30 13.94 -1.96
N VAL A 35 0.10 13.90 -1.38
CA VAL A 35 -1.17 13.90 -2.10
C VAL A 35 -2.07 14.95 -1.47
N GLU A 36 -2.67 15.79 -2.30
CA GLU A 36 -3.67 16.77 -1.85
C GLU A 36 -4.88 16.04 -1.27
N VAL A 37 -5.39 16.57 -0.16
CA VAL A 37 -6.62 16.11 0.46
C VAL A 37 -7.80 16.39 -0.47
N GLY A 38 -8.47 15.34 -0.91
CA GLY A 38 -9.63 15.43 -1.81
C GLY A 38 -10.92 15.78 -1.07
N LYS A 39 -11.91 16.32 -1.80
CA LYS A 39 -13.26 16.55 -1.25
C LYS A 39 -14.01 15.26 -0.90
N ASP A 40 -13.66 14.18 -1.59
CA ASP A 40 -14.26 12.85 -1.43
C ASP A 40 -13.46 11.96 -0.46
N ASP A 41 -12.43 12.50 0.20
CA ASP A 41 -11.76 11.76 1.26
C ASP A 41 -12.76 11.52 2.40
N PRO A 42 -12.92 10.27 2.89
CA PRO A 42 -14.01 9.85 3.76
C PRO A 42 -14.08 10.54 5.14
N MET A 43 -13.18 11.46 5.44
CA MET A 43 -13.28 12.40 6.54
C MET A 43 -13.31 13.82 5.99
N PRO A 44 -14.33 14.65 6.30
CA PRO A 44 -14.13 16.07 6.27
C PRO A 44 -13.07 16.34 7.34
N PHE A 45 -11.83 16.63 6.94
CA PHE A 45 -10.76 17.07 7.83
C PHE A 45 -11.24 18.36 8.49
N ALA A 46 -11.99 18.21 9.59
CA ALA A 46 -12.95 19.21 10.01
C ALA A 46 -12.30 20.53 10.41
N ASN A 47 -10.96 20.55 10.58
CA ASN A 47 -10.07 21.70 10.39
C ASN A 47 -8.61 21.22 10.22
N LEU A 48 -8.19 20.95 8.96
CA LEU A 48 -6.81 20.75 8.49
C LEU A 48 -5.94 19.68 9.20
N LEU A 49 -4.87 19.26 8.53
CA LEU A 49 -3.86 18.37 9.10
C LEU A 49 -2.83 19.18 9.89
N ASP A 50 -2.28 18.62 10.95
CA ASP A 50 -1.23 19.27 11.76
C ASP A 50 0.16 19.18 11.08
N HIS A 51 0.19 19.30 9.75
CA HIS A 51 1.40 19.27 8.94
C HIS A 51 1.93 20.70 8.68
N PRO A 52 3.26 20.87 8.54
CA PRO A 52 4.30 19.86 8.71
C PRO A 52 4.45 19.45 10.17
N TYR A 53 4.87 18.20 10.40
CA TYR A 53 5.07 17.68 11.75
C TYR A 53 6.38 16.90 11.83
N GLU A 54 7.22 17.27 12.80
CA GLU A 54 8.48 16.57 13.07
C GLU A 54 8.21 15.34 13.93
N PHE A 55 8.52 14.16 13.38
CA PHE A 55 8.49 12.89 14.12
C PHE A 55 9.90 12.39 14.38
N TYR A 56 10.08 11.78 15.55
CA TYR A 56 11.28 10.99 15.78
C TYR A 56 11.20 9.70 14.95
N PRO A 57 12.32 9.27 14.32
CA PRO A 57 12.36 8.00 13.58
C PRO A 57 11.84 6.79 14.38
N ARG A 58 12.02 6.81 15.71
CA ARG A 58 11.52 5.75 16.61
C ARG A 58 9.99 5.64 16.58
N GLU A 59 9.27 6.75 16.54
CA GLU A 59 7.80 6.77 16.56
C GLU A 59 7.24 6.18 15.27
N LEU A 60 7.80 6.58 14.13
CA LEU A 60 7.47 6.03 12.81
C LEU A 60 7.82 4.54 12.70
N THR A 61 8.96 4.14 13.26
CA THR A 61 9.38 2.74 13.28
C THR A 61 8.41 1.89 14.10
N GLN A 62 8.00 2.38 15.28
CA GLN A 62 7.05 1.68 16.11
C GLN A 62 5.69 1.56 15.43
N LEU A 63 5.19 2.64 14.83
CA LEU A 63 3.94 2.60 14.07
C LEU A 63 4.01 1.57 12.94
N ALA A 64 5.07 1.60 12.12
CA ALA A 64 5.25 0.66 11.02
C ALA A 64 5.33 -0.82 11.45
N ARG A 65 5.87 -1.09 12.66
CA ARG A 65 5.91 -2.43 13.26
C ARG A 65 4.56 -2.92 13.76
N THR A 66 3.73 -2.01 14.26
CA THR A 66 2.39 -2.33 14.78
C THR A 66 1.34 -2.53 13.69
N LEU A 67 1.70 -2.26 12.43
CA LEU A 67 0.86 -2.55 11.28
C LEU A 67 0.83 -4.05 11.09
N GLU A 68 -0.28 -4.67 11.44
CA GLU A 68 -0.49 -6.10 11.29
C GLU A 68 -1.76 -6.36 10.49
N TYR A 69 -1.75 -7.41 9.68
CA TYR A 69 -2.95 -7.89 9.01
C TYR A 69 -3.32 -9.28 9.53
N SER A 70 -4.62 -9.55 9.54
CA SER A 70 -5.18 -10.89 9.70
C SER A 70 -5.92 -11.25 8.43
N VAL A 71 -5.74 -12.49 7.95
CA VAL A 71 -6.40 -12.94 6.73
C VAL A 71 -7.87 -13.27 7.06
N PRO A 72 -8.86 -12.57 6.47
CA PRO A 72 -10.26 -12.86 6.75
C PRO A 72 -10.63 -14.24 6.20
N GLY A 73 -11.08 -15.14 7.08
CA GLY A 73 -11.60 -16.46 6.71
C GLY A 73 -10.89 -17.66 7.32
N VAL A 74 -9.75 -17.48 7.98
CA VAL A 74 -9.12 -18.55 8.77
C VAL A 74 -9.63 -18.45 10.21
N ILE A 75 -10.71 -19.19 10.51
CA ILE A 75 -11.14 -19.41 11.89
C ILE A 75 -10.11 -20.32 12.55
N GLY A 76 -9.11 -19.71 13.15
CA GLY A 76 -8.06 -20.39 13.89
C GLY A 76 -6.87 -19.48 14.04
N TRP A 77 -6.65 -18.93 15.24
CA TRP A 77 -5.38 -18.61 15.94
C TRP A 77 -4.11 -18.26 15.13
N ASP A 78 -4.19 -17.82 13.89
CA ASP A 78 -3.02 -17.42 13.14
C ASP A 78 -2.52 -16.09 13.73
N PRO A 79 -1.27 -16.04 14.20
CA PRO A 79 -0.73 -14.83 14.79
C PRO A 79 -0.75 -13.72 13.74
N ALA A 80 -1.25 -12.55 14.14
CA ALA A 80 -1.25 -11.35 13.32
C ALA A 80 0.16 -11.15 12.72
N GLN A 81 0.21 -10.93 11.41
CA GLN A 81 1.48 -10.84 10.69
C GLN A 81 1.80 -9.37 10.43
N PRO A 82 3.05 -8.93 10.64
CA PRO A 82 3.44 -7.58 10.30
C PRO A 82 3.24 -7.34 8.81
N VAL A 83 2.69 -6.18 8.48
CA VAL A 83 2.48 -5.72 7.10
C VAL A 83 3.82 -5.50 6.40
N PHE A 84 4.83 -5.03 7.14
CA PHE A 84 6.17 -4.76 6.61
C PHE A 84 7.25 -5.58 7.31
N ALA A 85 8.17 -6.13 6.52
CA ALA A 85 9.40 -6.70 7.07
C ALA A 85 10.32 -5.59 7.61
N GLU A 86 11.18 -5.90 8.59
CA GLU A 86 12.12 -4.93 9.19
C GLU A 86 13.01 -4.22 8.16
N ALA A 87 13.45 -4.92 7.12
CA ALA A 87 14.24 -4.33 6.04
C ALA A 87 13.47 -3.26 5.24
N ILE A 88 12.14 -3.41 5.10
CA ILE A 88 11.28 -2.40 4.49
C ILE A 88 11.10 -1.23 5.42
N ILE A 89 10.88 -1.48 6.71
CA ILE A 89 10.70 -0.42 7.73
C ILE A 89 11.92 0.50 7.75
N ALA A 90 13.14 -0.06 7.72
CA ALA A 90 14.38 0.71 7.69
C ALA A 90 14.49 1.66 6.48
N LYS A 91 13.88 1.30 5.33
CA LYS A 91 13.84 2.14 4.12
C LYS A 91 12.66 3.10 4.10
N LEU A 92 11.49 2.66 4.59
CA LEU A 92 10.24 3.42 4.57
C LEU A 92 10.25 4.58 5.57
N VAL A 93 10.75 4.37 6.78
CA VAL A 93 10.75 5.37 7.86
C VAL A 93 11.42 6.70 7.47
N PRO A 94 12.65 6.74 6.92
CA PRO A 94 13.26 8.01 6.52
C PRO A 94 12.48 8.72 5.40
N LEU A 95 11.89 7.96 4.46
CA LEU A 95 11.07 8.54 3.41
C LEU A 95 9.78 9.17 3.97
N MET A 96 9.09 8.46 4.87
CA MET A 96 7.90 8.99 5.54
C MET A 96 8.22 10.20 6.40
N LYS A 97 9.33 10.17 7.16
CA LYS A 97 9.77 11.32 7.98
C LYS A 97 9.96 12.56 7.12
N ASN A 98 10.73 12.45 6.04
CA ASN A 98 10.98 13.58 5.15
C ASN A 98 9.66 14.12 4.58
N LYS A 99 8.73 13.25 4.18
CA LYS A 99 7.43 13.68 3.64
C LYS A 99 6.51 14.30 4.69
N LEU A 100 6.55 13.83 5.95
CA LEU A 100 5.80 14.43 7.06
C LEU A 100 6.29 15.85 7.40
N GLU A 101 7.59 16.10 7.21
CA GLU A 101 8.23 17.41 7.41
C GLU A 101 8.03 18.35 6.21
N GLU A 102 7.84 17.81 5.00
CA GLU A 102 7.53 18.57 3.78
C GLU A 102 6.04 18.86 3.60
N ALA A 103 5.16 18.03 4.17
CA ALA A 103 3.72 18.11 3.95
C ALA A 103 3.15 19.46 4.44
N SER A 104 2.24 20.04 3.65
CA SER A 104 1.40 21.14 4.10
C SER A 104 0.13 20.64 4.79
N ALA A 105 -0.58 21.54 5.47
CA ALA A 105 -1.83 21.26 6.17
C ALA A 105 -2.97 20.73 5.25
N LEU A 106 -2.79 20.77 3.93
CA LEU A 106 -3.71 20.26 2.90
C LEU A 106 -3.25 18.95 2.26
N GLN A 107 -2.14 18.38 2.71
CA GLN A 107 -1.50 17.22 2.09
C GLN A 107 -1.38 16.06 3.06
N LYS A 108 -1.72 14.86 2.57
CA LYS A 108 -1.43 13.59 3.23
C LYS A 108 -0.26 12.89 2.53
N ILE A 109 0.31 11.90 3.19
CA ILE A 109 1.42 11.11 2.68
C ILE A 109 0.85 9.77 2.20
N ALA A 110 0.80 9.54 0.89
CA ALA A 110 0.45 8.24 0.34
C ALA A 110 1.71 7.38 0.19
N PHE A 111 1.63 6.12 0.55
CA PHE A 111 2.70 5.15 0.34
C PHE A 111 2.22 3.94 -0.46
N ALA A 112 3.14 3.34 -1.21
CA ALA A 112 2.99 2.05 -1.84
C ALA A 112 4.27 1.24 -1.65
N VAL A 113 4.14 0.04 -1.11
CA VAL A 113 5.25 -0.91 -0.92
C VAL A 113 4.92 -2.16 -1.70
N THR A 114 5.72 -2.43 -2.73
CA THR A 114 5.61 -3.64 -3.53
C THR A 114 6.67 -4.64 -3.09
N SER A 115 6.23 -5.84 -2.73
CA SER A 115 7.07 -6.96 -2.31
C SER A 115 6.64 -8.24 -3.02
N SER A 116 7.36 -9.34 -2.76
CA SER A 116 6.94 -10.67 -3.24
C SER A 116 5.57 -11.13 -2.74
N ARG A 117 5.05 -10.51 -1.67
CA ARG A 117 3.71 -10.78 -1.09
C ARG A 117 2.60 -9.94 -1.72
N GLY A 118 2.93 -9.04 -2.63
CA GLY A 118 2.00 -8.09 -3.24
C GLY A 118 2.32 -6.64 -2.87
N THR A 119 1.37 -5.75 -3.18
CA THR A 119 1.49 -4.32 -2.95
C THR A 119 0.61 -3.90 -1.78
N THR A 120 1.22 -3.31 -0.76
CA THR A 120 0.52 -2.63 0.33
C THR A 120 0.49 -1.15 0.04
N THR A 121 -0.69 -0.55 0.01
CA THR A 121 -0.88 0.90 -0.12
C THR A 121 -1.58 1.45 1.10
N GLY A 122 -1.32 2.71 1.42
CA GLY A 122 -2.03 3.41 2.46
C GLY A 122 -1.72 4.89 2.48
N ASP A 123 -2.40 5.59 3.38
CA ASP A 123 -2.17 7.00 3.66
C ASP A 123 -1.67 7.15 5.10
N VAL A 124 -0.78 8.12 5.32
CA VAL A 124 -0.29 8.56 6.63
C VAL A 124 -0.50 10.07 6.75
N PHE A 125 -0.97 10.51 7.91
CA PHE A 125 -1.25 11.93 8.17
C PHE A 125 -1.29 12.23 9.68
N VAL A 126 -1.25 13.51 10.05
CA VAL A 126 -1.23 13.94 11.46
C VAL A 126 -2.46 14.74 11.79
N MET A 127 -3.12 14.38 12.88
CA MET A 127 -4.32 15.06 13.37
C MET A 127 -4.38 15.01 14.90
N ALA A 128 -4.64 16.16 15.51
CA ALA A 128 -4.60 16.38 16.95
C ALA A 128 -3.24 15.97 17.58
N GLY A 129 -2.14 16.31 16.90
CA GLY A 129 -0.76 16.00 17.32
C GLY A 129 -0.42 14.51 17.31
N LYS A 130 -1.22 13.68 16.63
CA LYS A 130 -1.03 12.22 16.57
C LYS A 130 -0.92 11.75 15.13
N LEU A 131 -0.06 10.75 14.92
CA LEU A 131 0.07 10.07 13.63
C LEU A 131 -1.08 9.09 13.43
N HIS A 132 -1.72 9.18 12.28
CA HIS A 132 -2.79 8.29 11.82
C HIS A 132 -2.39 7.64 10.51
N TRP A 133 -2.96 6.47 10.24
CA TRP A 133 -2.75 5.73 9.00
C TRP A 133 -4.02 4.99 8.57
N ARG A 134 -4.12 4.64 7.30
CA ARG A 134 -5.20 3.79 6.74
C ARG A 134 -4.76 3.10 5.47
#